data_AF-J5V1V1-F1
#
_entry.id   AF-J5V1V1-F1
#
_cell.length_a   1.000
_cell.length_b   1.000
_cell.length_c   1.000
_cell.angle_alpha   90.00
_cell.angle_beta   90.00
_cell.angle_gamma   90.00
#
_symmetry.space_group_name_H-M   'P 1'
#
loop_
_entity.id
_entity.type
_entity.pdbx_description
1 polymer ?
#
loop_
_entity_poly.entity_id
_entity_poly.type
_entity_poly.pdbx_seq_one_letter_code
_entity_poly.pdbx_strand_id
1 'polypeptide(L)' 'MNLFSKFFRSRDKPTNHLGGLSFLFGQTAAGKAVNERTAMQATTVYACVRILAESIACLSLAVYRRLEASKECCG' A
#
# COMPACT_ATOMS: atom_id res chain seq x y z
N MET A 1 -8.58 -17.90 21.45
CA MET A 1 -7.22 -18.19 20.95
C MET A 1 -7.15 -17.68 19.51
N ASN A 2 -6.56 -16.49 19.32
CA ASN A 2 -6.95 -15.55 18.24
C ASN A 2 -5.96 -15.52 17.06
N LEU A 3 -6.27 -16.28 16.01
CA LEU A 3 -5.54 -16.25 14.73
C LEU A 3 -5.87 -15.00 13.88
N PHE A 4 -6.97 -14.30 14.16
CA PHE A 4 -7.50 -13.23 13.29
C PHE A 4 -7.26 -11.79 13.77
N SER A 5 -6.63 -11.57 14.93
CA SER A 5 -6.39 -10.21 15.48
C SER A 5 -5.27 -9.45 14.76
N LYS A 6 -4.52 -10.11 13.86
CA LYS A 6 -3.41 -9.51 13.13
C LYS A 6 -3.82 -8.76 11.86
N PHE A 7 -5.06 -8.96 11.38
CA PHE A 7 -5.54 -8.33 10.15
C PHE A 7 -6.12 -6.91 10.37
N PHE A 8 -6.47 -6.57 11.62
CA PHE A 8 -7.10 -5.30 11.97
C PHE A 8 -6.20 -4.39 12.82
N ARG A 9 -4.90 -4.31 12.48
CA ARG A 9 -4.00 -3.32 13.10
C ARG A 9 -4.18 -1.98 12.38
N SER A 10 -4.56 -0.94 13.12
CA SER A 10 -4.56 0.45 12.64
C SER A 10 -3.14 0.77 12.13
N ARG A 11 -2.98 0.88 10.82
CA ARG A 11 -1.70 1.13 10.17
C ARG A 11 -1.36 2.61 10.27
N ASP A 12 -1.09 3.07 11.48
CA ASP A 12 -0.98 4.49 11.84
C ASP A 12 0.47 5.01 11.90
N LYS A 13 1.35 4.44 11.08
CA LYS A 13 2.65 5.06 10.80
C LYS A 13 3.13 4.62 9.42
N PRO A 14 2.95 5.44 8.38
CA PRO A 14 3.67 5.23 7.14
C PRO A 14 5.14 5.46 7.43
N THR A 15 5.88 4.39 7.66
CA THR A 15 7.33 4.42 7.68
C THR A 15 7.79 4.55 6.24
N ASN A 16 8.43 5.68 5.89
CA ASN A 16 9.06 5.89 4.60
C ASN A 16 10.24 4.90 4.45
N HIS A 17 9.93 3.64 4.14
CA HIS A 17 10.92 2.64 3.82
C HIS A 17 11.37 2.87 2.38
N LEU A 18 12.32 3.80 2.21
CA LEU A 18 13.12 3.94 0.98
C LEU A 18 14.10 2.76 0.76
N GLY A 19 14.00 1.70 1.56
CA GLY A 19 14.87 0.56 1.52
C GLY A 19 14.18 -0.64 2.14
N GLY A 20 13.72 -1.55 1.30
CA GLY A 20 13.07 -2.77 1.74
C GLY A 20 12.65 -3.61 0.55
N LEU A 21 13.60 -4.39 0.02
CA LEU A 21 13.43 -5.53 -0.91
C LEU A 21 13.47 -5.27 -2.42
N SER A 22 13.51 -4.03 -2.92
CA SER A 22 13.42 -3.75 -4.38
C SER A 22 14.61 -4.22 -5.22
N PHE A 23 15.74 -4.60 -4.59
CA PHE A 23 16.94 -5.10 -5.29
C PHE A 23 17.08 -6.63 -5.27
N LEU A 24 16.11 -7.37 -4.72
CA LEU A 24 16.16 -8.84 -4.71
C LEU A 24 15.83 -9.48 -6.08
N PHE A 25 15.37 -8.68 -7.05
CA PHE A 25 15.40 -9.04 -8.46
C PHE A 25 16.75 -8.60 -9.01
N GLY A 26 17.50 -9.54 -9.58
CA GLY A 26 18.81 -9.29 -10.16
C GLY A 26 18.80 -8.29 -11.32
N GLN A 27 19.86 -8.27 -12.12
CA GLN A 27 19.95 -7.35 -13.26
C GLN A 27 18.67 -7.41 -14.11
N THR A 28 18.06 -6.25 -14.33
CA THR A 28 16.92 -6.16 -15.26
C THR A 28 17.39 -6.55 -16.65
N ALA A 29 16.49 -7.00 -17.53
CA ALA A 29 16.85 -7.44 -18.89
C ALA A 29 17.61 -6.35 -19.70
N ALA A 30 17.51 -5.09 -19.30
CA ALA A 30 18.23 -3.95 -19.89
C ALA A 30 19.62 -3.68 -19.27
N GLY A 31 20.10 -4.51 -18.33
CA GLY A 31 21.37 -4.33 -17.61
C GLY A 31 21.39 -3.12 -16.66
N LYS A 32 20.29 -2.37 -16.55
CA LYS A 32 20.19 -1.17 -15.72
C LYS A 32 19.40 -1.45 -14.45
N ALA A 33 20.05 -1.29 -13.29
CA ALA A 33 19.38 -1.35 -12.01
C ALA A 33 18.31 -0.24 -11.92
N VAL A 34 17.05 -0.63 -11.73
CA VAL A 34 15.92 0.29 -11.61
C VAL A 34 15.55 0.38 -10.13
N ASN A 35 15.91 1.49 -9.50
CA ASN A 35 15.51 1.85 -8.14
C ASN A 35 14.17 2.59 -8.15
N GLU A 36 13.55 2.78 -7.00
CA GLU A 36 12.28 3.50 -6.83
C GLU A 36 12.37 4.91 -7.42
N ARG A 37 13.49 5.61 -7.22
CA ARG A 37 13.73 6.94 -7.80
C ARG A 37 13.81 6.91 -9.32
N THR A 38 14.52 5.95 -9.90
CA THR A 38 14.65 5.84 -11.37
C THR A 38 13.38 5.34 -12.02
N ALA A 39 12.57 4.53 -11.32
CA ALA A 39 11.25 4.13 -11.78
C ALA A 39 10.30 5.34 -11.82
N MET A 40 10.32 6.18 -10.79
CA MET A 40 9.49 7.38 -10.71
C MET A 40 9.88 8.49 -11.70
N GLN A 41 11.09 8.43 -12.28
CA GLN A 41 11.49 9.32 -13.38
C GLN A 41 10.81 8.98 -14.71
N ALA A 42 10.22 7.78 -14.84
CA ALA A 42 9.43 7.42 -16.02
C ALA A 42 8.01 7.98 -15.90
N THR A 43 7.60 8.81 -16.87
CA THR A 43 6.30 9.50 -16.85
C THR A 43 5.11 8.54 -16.82
N THR A 44 5.22 7.40 -17.50
CA THR A 44 4.19 6.35 -17.53
C THR A 44 3.98 5.72 -16.15
N VAL A 45 5.08 5.44 -15.44
CA VAL A 45 5.04 4.89 -14.08
C VAL A 45 4.41 5.91 -13.13
N TYR A 46 4.86 7.17 -13.20
CA TYR A 46 4.32 8.24 -12.37
C TYR A 46 2.80 8.43 -12.57
N ALA A 47 2.34 8.43 -13.83
CA ALA A 47 0.92 8.56 -14.16
C ALA A 47 0.08 7.42 -13.57
N CYS A 48 0.50 6.16 -13.75
CA CYS A 48 -0.21 5.00 -13.22
C CYS A 48 -0.30 5.03 -11.69
N VAL A 49 0.82 5.29 -11.01
CA VAL A 49 0.86 5.37 -9.55
C VAL A 49 -0.05 6.48 -9.04
N ARG A 50 -0.08 7.64 -9.71
CA ARG A 50 -0.94 8.75 -9.32
C ARG A 50 -2.43 8.43 -9.45
N ILE A 51 -2.85 7.86 -10.59
CA ILE A 51 -4.25 7.48 -10.82
C ILE A 51 -4.70 6.41 -9.79
N LEU A 52 -3.84 5.43 -9.49
CA LEU A 52 -4.13 4.42 -8.46
C LEU A 52 -4.25 5.05 -7.06
N ALA A 53 -3.33 5.94 -6.71
CA ALA A 53 -3.33 6.62 -5.40
C ALA A 53 -4.57 7.50 -5.22
N GLU A 54 -4.96 8.25 -6.26
CA GLU A 54 -6.17 9.08 -6.26
C GLU A 54 -7.42 8.21 -6.14
N SER A 55 -7.49 7.09 -6.88
CA SER A 55 -8.60 6.14 -6.78
C SER A 55 -8.76 5.57 -5.37
N ILE A 56 -7.65 5.26 -4.69
CA ILE A 56 -7.67 4.76 -3.32
C ILE A 56 -8.08 5.86 -2.33
N ALA A 57 -7.62 7.09 -2.53
CA ALA A 57 -7.96 8.22 -1.66
C ALA A 57 -9.43 8.64 -1.78
N CYS A 58 -10.03 8.50 -2.97
CA CYS A 58 -11.45 8.79 -3.19
C CYS A 58 -12.39 7.69 -2.67
N LEU A 59 -11.87 6.55 -2.21
CA LEU A 59 -12.70 5.45 -1.73
C LEU A 59 -13.26 5.76 -0.34
N SER A 60 -14.58 5.94 -0.25
CA SER A 60 -15.28 6.09 1.02
C SER A 60 -15.27 4.76 1.80
N LEU A 61 -14.31 4.60 2.71
CA LEU A 61 -14.18 3.40 3.54
C LEU A 61 -15.02 3.57 4.81
N ALA A 62 -16.21 2.98 4.83
CA ALA A 62 -17.02 2.89 6.05
C ALA A 62 -16.41 1.86 7.01
N VAL A 63 -16.04 2.29 8.22
CA VAL A 63 -15.47 1.42 9.25
C VAL A 63 -16.61 0.80 10.06
N TYR A 64 -16.68 -0.52 10.09
CA TYR A 64 -17.68 -1.25 10.86
C TYR A 64 -17.04 -1.87 12.10
N ARG A 65 -17.64 -1.65 13.26
CA ARG A 65 -17.28 -2.37 14.49
C ARG A 65 -18.06 -3.68 14.51
N ARG A 66 -17.35 -4.81 14.58
CA ARG A 66 -17.97 -6.12 14.77
C ARG A 66 -18.23 -6.33 16.26
N LEU A 67 -19.50 -6.28 16.67
CA LEU A 67 -19.94 -6.75 17.99
C LEU A 67 -20.47 -8.19 17.87
N GLU A 68 -20.47 -8.94 18.98
CA GLU A 68 -20.85 -10.36 19.03
C GLU A 68 -22.31 -10.63 18.62
N ALA A 69 -23.16 -9.61 18.57
CA ALA A 69 -24.59 -9.74 18.23
C ALA A 69 -25.11 -8.74 17.16
N SER A 70 -24.35 -7.74 16.71
CA SER A 70 -24.80 -6.77 15.70
C SER A 70 -23.64 -5.99 15.06
N LYS A 71 -23.85 -5.37 13.89
CA LYS A 71 -22.88 -4.48 13.21
C LYS A 71 -23.34 -3.04 13.34
N GLU A 72 -22.56 -2.20 14.03
CA GLU A 72 -22.74 -0.75 14.07
C GLU A 72 -21.67 -0.07 13.20
N CYS A 73 -22.09 0.87 12.35
CA CYS A 73 -21.19 1.74 11.60
C CYS A 73 -20.56 2.73 12.58
N CYS A 74 -19.22 2.72 12.70
CA CYS A 74 -18.51 3.76 13.44
C CYS A 74 -18.11 4.83 12.43
N GLY A 75 -18.75 6.00 12.50
CA GLY A 75 -18.43 7.17 11.69
C GLY A 75 -17.11 7.81 12.08
#